data_AF-A0A1B1TQI3-F1
#
_entry.id   AF-A0A1B1TQI3-F1
#
_cell.length_a   1.000
_cell.length_b   1.000
_cell.length_c   1.000
_cell.angle_alpha   90.00
_cell.angle_beta   90.00
_cell.angle_gamma   90.00
#
_symmetry.space_group_name_H-M   'P 1'
#
loop_
_entity.id
_entity.type
_entity.pdbx_description
1 polymer ?
#
loop_
_entity_poly.entity_id
_entity_poly.type
_entity_poly.pdbx_seq_one_letter_code
_entity_poly.pdbx_strand_id
1 'polypeptide(L)'
;MALTFFESSVSAGGGNGVPAGLFLPIADLPGVVAGEFADAQSQATKESKAALAIANAIHDYLSANSADIVGMTSTRAKASVSDILDNLTFSFACQYVADLETETVGQIPLPASGANSGVGGFALDDLFANAAEVAEEDAITGEGVVIPYADLVEYGGSDPAAITGVDNRDFVAAMIRAFPAIVPVRSASVASGVTSISQAAGTTFTLPAAATAETDPTTGLTAADLPKIAALQFTTSWTVQVALDQAAQTFDVNVVTA
;
A
#
# COMPACT_ATOMS: atom_id res chain seq x y z
N MET A 1 -13.97 -6.54 -7.38
CA MET A 1 -13.63 -5.77 -6.18
C MET A 1 -12.96 -4.51 -6.67
N ALA A 2 -13.46 -3.32 -6.32
CA ALA A 2 -13.07 -2.09 -7.01
C ALA A 2 -12.98 -0.93 -6.02
N LEU A 3 -11.96 -0.08 -6.23
CA LEU A 3 -11.83 1.20 -5.56
C LEU A 3 -13.08 2.05 -5.81
N THR A 4 -13.61 2.69 -4.76
CA THR A 4 -14.75 3.61 -4.89
C THR A 4 -14.23 5.04 -4.96
N PHE A 5 -14.50 5.71 -6.08
CA PHE A 5 -14.05 7.07 -6.35
C PHE A 5 -15.15 8.09 -6.08
N PHE A 6 -14.75 9.23 -5.53
CA PHE A 6 -15.64 10.36 -5.27
C PHE A 6 -15.08 11.59 -5.96
N GLU A 7 -15.90 12.28 -6.76
CA GLU A 7 -15.51 13.51 -7.45
C GLU A 7 -15.74 14.77 -6.60
N SER A 8 -16.54 14.66 -5.54
CA SER A 8 -16.89 15.76 -4.64
C SER A 8 -17.38 15.22 -3.30
N SER A 9 -17.68 16.14 -2.37
CA SER A 9 -18.21 15.77 -1.06
C SER A 9 -19.56 15.08 -1.18
N VAL A 10 -19.77 14.02 -0.39
CA VAL A 10 -21.03 13.29 -0.29
C VAL A 10 -21.53 13.38 1.15
N SER A 11 -22.83 13.63 1.32
CA SER A 11 -23.45 13.64 2.64
C SER A 11 -23.70 12.22 3.14
N ALA A 12 -23.56 12.01 4.45
CA ALA A 12 -23.95 10.75 5.08
C ALA A 12 -25.43 10.44 4.82
N GLY A 13 -25.75 9.18 4.54
CA GLY A 13 -27.11 8.73 4.32
C GLY A 13 -27.19 7.50 3.42
N GLY A 14 -28.17 6.62 3.68
CA GLY A 14 -28.26 5.33 3.00
C GLY A 14 -28.40 5.42 1.49
N GLY A 15 -27.62 4.60 0.78
CA GLY A 15 -27.56 4.54 -0.68
C GLY A 15 -26.61 5.55 -1.32
N ASN A 16 -25.76 6.22 -0.53
CA ASN A 16 -24.71 7.10 -1.02
C ASN A 16 -23.51 6.32 -1.60
N GLY A 17 -23.43 5.00 -1.32
CA GLY A 17 -22.45 4.10 -1.92
C GLY A 17 -21.05 4.17 -1.31
N VAL A 18 -20.88 4.82 -0.16
CA VAL A 18 -19.63 4.85 0.61
C VAL A 18 -19.46 3.53 1.37
N PRO A 19 -18.46 2.71 1.03
CA PRO A 19 -18.15 1.51 1.81
C PRO A 19 -17.36 1.89 3.08
N ALA A 20 -17.41 1.03 4.10
CA ALA A 20 -16.50 1.14 5.23
C ALA A 20 -15.05 0.92 4.76
N GLY A 21 -14.14 1.83 5.10
CA GLY A 21 -12.77 1.77 4.59
C GLY A 21 -11.89 2.95 4.95
N LEU A 22 -10.73 3.00 4.31
CA LEU A 22 -9.80 4.12 4.38
C LEU A 22 -10.07 5.07 3.22
N PHE A 23 -10.52 6.28 3.52
CA PHE A 23 -10.62 7.36 2.54
C PHE A 23 -9.26 8.04 2.38
N LEU A 24 -8.80 8.13 1.13
CA LEU A 24 -7.61 8.86 0.70
C LEU A 24 -8.06 10.08 -0.12
N PRO A 25 -8.00 11.30 0.43
CA PRO A 25 -8.24 12.52 -0.32
C PRO A 25 -7.21 12.67 -1.44
N ILE A 26 -7.61 13.35 -2.53
CA ILE A 26 -6.71 13.59 -3.67
C ILE A 26 -5.40 14.32 -3.28
N ALA A 27 -5.43 15.12 -2.20
CA ALA A 27 -4.25 15.81 -1.68
C ALA A 27 -3.14 14.87 -1.19
N ASP A 28 -3.50 13.64 -0.82
CA ASP A 28 -2.56 12.60 -0.36
C ASP A 28 -2.16 11.64 -1.48
N LEU A 29 -2.54 11.91 -2.73
CA LEU A 29 -2.27 11.07 -3.89
C LEU A 29 -1.27 11.75 -4.82
N PRO A 30 0.05 11.50 -4.66
CA PRO A 30 1.07 12.13 -5.46
C PRO A 30 0.85 11.91 -6.96
N GLY A 31 0.85 13.01 -7.72
CA GLY A 31 0.69 12.98 -9.17
C GLY A 31 -0.76 12.90 -9.65
N VAL A 32 -1.75 12.94 -8.76
CA VAL A 32 -3.17 13.09 -9.12
C VAL A 32 -3.58 14.54 -8.89
N VAL A 33 -4.24 15.18 -9.86
CA VAL A 33 -4.73 16.56 -9.74
C VAL A 33 -6.25 16.62 -9.74
N ALA A 34 -6.80 17.70 -9.17
CA ALA A 34 -8.24 17.89 -9.04
C ALA A 34 -8.99 17.68 -10.38
N GLY A 35 -10.10 16.93 -10.32
CA GLY A 35 -10.92 16.55 -11.47
C GLY A 35 -10.47 15.28 -12.18
N GLU A 36 -9.36 14.66 -11.79
CA GLU A 36 -8.91 13.38 -12.36
C GLU A 36 -9.71 12.17 -11.84
N PHE A 37 -10.51 12.33 -10.79
CA PHE A 37 -11.51 11.35 -10.35
C PHE A 37 -12.95 11.75 -10.67
N ALA A 38 -13.16 12.78 -11.50
CA ALA A 38 -14.47 13.17 -12.00
C ALA A 38 -15.18 12.05 -12.79
N ASP A 39 -16.50 12.02 -12.80
CA ASP A 39 -17.32 11.01 -13.49
C ASP A 39 -17.10 10.94 -15.01
N ALA A 40 -16.59 12.02 -15.60
CA ALA A 40 -16.19 12.05 -17.01
C ALA A 40 -14.96 11.17 -17.32
N GLN A 41 -14.16 10.82 -16.31
CA GLN A 41 -12.99 9.95 -16.47
C GLN A 41 -13.39 8.48 -16.48
N SER A 42 -12.72 7.68 -17.30
CA SER A 42 -12.96 6.24 -17.31
C SER A 42 -12.48 5.59 -16.00
N GLN A 43 -13.18 4.54 -15.56
CA GLN A 43 -12.79 3.76 -14.38
C GLN A 43 -11.32 3.30 -14.45
N ALA A 44 -10.89 2.81 -15.62
CA ALA A 44 -9.51 2.40 -15.85
C ALA A 44 -8.48 3.51 -15.62
N THR A 45 -8.84 4.77 -15.94
CA THR A 45 -7.98 5.92 -15.69
C THR A 45 -7.89 6.23 -14.21
N LYS A 46 -9.04 6.29 -13.51
CA LYS A 46 -9.09 6.53 -12.07
C LYS A 46 -8.29 5.47 -11.30
N GLU A 47 -8.50 4.20 -11.60
CA GLU A 47 -7.80 3.06 -10.98
C GLU A 47 -6.29 3.09 -11.26
N SER A 48 -5.88 3.39 -12.50
CA SER A 48 -4.45 3.43 -12.85
C SER A 48 -3.72 4.59 -12.17
N LYS A 49 -4.37 5.77 -12.10
CA LYS A 49 -3.83 6.94 -11.38
C LYS A 49 -3.74 6.69 -9.89
N ALA A 50 -4.81 6.17 -9.27
CA ALA A 50 -4.79 5.78 -7.86
C ALA A 50 -3.70 4.77 -7.56
N ALA A 51 -3.52 3.76 -8.43
CA ALA A 51 -2.47 2.76 -8.26
C ALA A 51 -1.06 3.36 -8.32
N LEU A 52 -0.80 4.25 -9.28
CA LEU A 52 0.48 4.94 -9.36
C LEU A 52 0.73 5.83 -8.12
N ALA A 53 -0.29 6.58 -7.70
CA ALA A 53 -0.18 7.53 -6.60
C ALA A 53 0.04 6.82 -5.26
N ILE A 54 -0.75 5.79 -4.96
CA ILE A 54 -0.61 4.97 -3.74
C ILE A 54 0.76 4.28 -3.73
N ALA A 55 1.20 3.74 -4.87
CA ALA A 55 2.53 3.12 -4.97
C ALA A 55 3.67 4.11 -4.74
N ASN A 56 3.58 5.33 -5.28
CA ASN A 56 4.56 6.38 -5.02
C ASN A 56 4.54 6.80 -3.55
N ALA A 57 3.38 7.05 -2.95
CA ALA A 57 3.28 7.44 -1.54
C ALA A 57 3.94 6.41 -0.61
N ILE A 58 3.59 5.12 -0.78
CA ILE A 58 4.20 4.04 -0.01
C ILE A 58 5.71 3.95 -0.29
N HIS A 59 6.13 4.02 -1.55
CA HIS A 59 7.55 3.91 -1.91
C HIS A 59 8.37 5.07 -1.33
N ASP A 60 7.91 6.30 -1.49
CA ASP A 60 8.60 7.50 -1.06
C ASP A 60 8.77 7.48 0.47
N TYR A 61 7.73 7.09 1.21
CA TYR A 61 7.83 6.93 2.66
C TYR A 61 8.78 5.79 3.07
N LEU A 62 8.59 4.57 2.53
CA LEU A 62 9.42 3.41 2.92
C LEU A 62 10.89 3.58 2.53
N SER A 63 11.18 4.25 1.42
CA SER A 63 12.55 4.48 0.95
C SER A 63 13.24 5.60 1.73
N ALA A 64 12.53 6.66 2.10
CA ALA A 64 13.08 7.73 2.94
C ALA A 64 13.39 7.26 4.36
N ASN A 65 12.62 6.31 4.89
CA ASN A 65 12.72 5.81 6.26
C ASN A 65 13.27 4.37 6.33
N SER A 66 13.98 3.90 5.30
CA SER A 66 14.37 2.49 5.17
C SER A 66 15.30 1.98 6.29
N ALA A 67 15.97 2.88 7.01
CA ALA A 67 16.82 2.53 8.15
C ALA A 67 16.01 2.27 9.44
N ASP A 68 14.83 2.87 9.54
CA ASP A 68 14.05 2.95 10.78
C ASP A 68 12.75 2.16 10.72
N ILE A 69 12.41 1.56 9.57
CA ILE A 69 11.22 0.71 9.40
C ILE A 69 11.60 -0.76 9.53
N VAL A 70 10.89 -1.47 10.40
CA VAL A 70 11.08 -2.90 10.62
C VAL A 70 10.21 -3.68 9.63
N GLY A 71 10.84 -4.60 8.91
CA GLY A 71 10.13 -5.63 8.15
C GLY A 71 9.50 -5.18 6.83
N MET A 72 9.65 -3.91 6.42
CA MET A 72 9.14 -3.45 5.12
C MET A 72 10.23 -2.70 4.35
N THR A 73 10.36 -3.02 3.07
CA THR A 73 11.25 -2.28 2.16
C THR A 73 10.58 -2.10 0.81
N SER A 74 10.98 -1.06 0.09
CA SER A 74 10.48 -0.78 -1.25
C SER A 74 11.61 -0.46 -2.21
N THR A 75 11.40 -0.78 -3.48
CA THR A 75 12.26 -0.35 -4.59
C THR A 75 11.39 0.15 -5.73
N ARG A 76 11.92 1.12 -6.49
CA ARG A 76 11.32 1.62 -7.72
C ARG A 76 12.36 1.53 -8.83
N ALA A 77 11.98 0.89 -9.93
CA ALA A 77 12.82 0.74 -11.11
C ALA A 77 12.10 1.26 -12.36
N LYS A 78 12.82 2.04 -13.17
CA LYS A 78 12.42 2.36 -14.54
C LYS A 78 12.93 1.24 -15.44
N ALA A 79 12.03 0.53 -16.11
CA ALA A 79 12.33 -0.62 -16.96
C ALA A 79 12.43 -0.28 -18.47
N SER A 80 12.36 1.01 -18.82
CA SER A 80 12.38 1.50 -20.21
C SER A 80 13.52 2.50 -20.43
N VAL A 81 14.08 2.52 -21.64
CA VAL A 81 15.03 3.54 -22.13
C VAL A 81 14.35 4.61 -22.98
N SER A 82 13.02 4.58 -23.10
CA SER A 82 12.26 5.57 -23.85
C SER A 82 12.10 6.86 -23.06
N ASP A 83 12.08 7.99 -23.79
CA ASP A 83 11.80 9.32 -23.23
C ASP A 83 10.30 9.66 -23.29
N ILE A 84 9.50 8.82 -23.96
CA ILE A 84 8.07 9.06 -24.21
C ILE A 84 7.19 8.06 -23.45
N LEU A 85 7.69 6.86 -23.16
CA LEU A 85 6.91 5.79 -22.56
C LEU A 85 7.75 5.00 -21.56
N ASP A 86 7.34 5.02 -20.31
CA ASP A 86 8.09 4.41 -19.23
C ASP A 86 7.28 3.38 -18.47
N ASN A 87 7.92 2.26 -18.15
CA ASN A 87 7.40 1.28 -17.24
C ASN A 87 8.06 1.50 -15.88
N LEU A 88 7.26 1.91 -14.90
CA LEU A 88 7.68 2.09 -13.51
C LEU A 88 7.26 0.85 -12.73
N THR A 89 8.25 0.05 -12.32
CA THR A 89 8.03 -1.12 -11.48
C THR A 89 8.30 -0.76 -10.04
N PHE A 90 7.29 -0.94 -9.19
CA PHE A 90 7.41 -0.85 -7.75
C PHE A 90 7.45 -2.27 -7.19
N SER A 91 8.39 -2.54 -6.29
CA SER A 91 8.47 -3.81 -5.58
C SER A 91 8.53 -3.55 -4.09
N PHE A 92 7.62 -4.17 -3.36
CA PHE A 92 7.49 -4.06 -1.91
C PHE A 92 7.75 -5.44 -1.31
N ALA A 93 8.72 -5.50 -0.40
CA ALA A 93 9.01 -6.70 0.37
C ALA A 93 8.54 -6.49 1.81
N CYS A 94 7.54 -7.27 2.22
CA CYS A 94 6.96 -7.25 3.55
C CYS A 94 7.33 -8.53 4.28
N GLN A 95 7.90 -8.41 5.47
CA GLN A 95 8.39 -9.49 6.29
C GLN A 95 7.43 -9.74 7.45
N TYR A 96 7.21 -11.00 7.75
CA TYR A 96 6.24 -11.48 8.72
C TYR A 96 6.89 -12.52 9.62
N VAL A 97 6.26 -12.75 10.76
CA VAL A 97 6.52 -13.86 11.65
C VAL A 97 5.28 -14.74 11.65
N ALA A 98 5.45 -16.01 11.32
CA ALA A 98 4.47 -17.04 11.60
C ALA A 98 4.79 -17.63 12.97
N ASP A 99 3.88 -17.47 13.92
CA ASP A 99 3.94 -18.12 15.22
C ASP A 99 3.29 -19.50 15.11
N LEU A 100 4.09 -20.54 15.28
CA LEU A 100 3.68 -21.94 15.13
C LEU A 100 2.95 -22.47 16.37
N GLU A 101 3.01 -21.77 17.51
CA GLU A 101 2.24 -22.13 18.71
C GLU A 101 0.83 -21.57 18.66
N THR A 102 0.67 -20.32 18.19
CA THR A 102 -0.65 -19.66 18.09
C THR A 102 -1.30 -19.82 16.72
N GLU A 103 -0.58 -20.37 15.74
CA GLU A 103 -1.00 -20.50 14.34
C GLU A 103 -1.37 -19.16 13.69
N THR A 104 -0.68 -18.09 14.11
CA THR A 104 -0.92 -16.74 13.61
C THR A 104 0.23 -16.27 12.73
N VAL A 105 -0.06 -15.31 11.84
CA VAL A 105 0.93 -14.63 11.01
C VAL A 105 0.68 -13.13 11.12
N GLY A 106 1.75 -12.36 11.39
CA GLY A 106 1.69 -10.90 11.46
C GLY A 106 3.04 -10.27 11.14
N GLN A 107 3.10 -8.94 11.02
CA GLN A 107 4.37 -8.24 10.86
C GLN A 107 5.35 -8.60 11.99
N ILE A 108 6.65 -8.48 11.71
CA ILE A 108 7.67 -8.59 12.76
C ILE A 108 7.35 -7.56 13.86
N PRO A 109 7.21 -8.00 15.13
CA PRO A 109 6.82 -7.12 16.21
C PRO A 109 7.89 -6.06 16.45
N LEU A 110 7.46 -4.87 16.88
CA LEU A 110 8.38 -3.81 17.23
C LEU A 110 9.17 -4.16 18.50
N PRO A 111 10.45 -3.78 18.60
CA PRO A 111 11.24 -3.92 19.83
C PRO A 111 10.52 -3.31 21.03
N ALA A 112 10.50 -4.06 22.13
CA ALA A 112 9.83 -3.66 23.37
C ALA A 112 10.80 -3.12 24.44
N SER A 113 12.11 -3.20 24.20
CA SER A 113 13.15 -2.83 25.18
C SER A 113 14.36 -2.20 24.48
N GLY A 114 15.26 -1.62 25.28
CA GLY A 114 16.48 -0.99 24.78
C GLY A 114 16.28 0.40 24.21
N ALA A 115 17.30 0.89 23.49
CA ALA A 115 17.27 2.18 22.81
C ALA A 115 16.34 2.16 21.59
N ASN A 116 16.13 0.97 21.00
CA ASN A 116 15.22 0.78 19.88
C ASN A 116 13.75 0.62 20.28
N SER A 117 13.38 0.62 21.57
CA SER A 117 12.01 0.36 22.01
C SER A 117 10.98 1.26 21.31
N GLY A 118 10.00 0.65 20.65
CA GLY A 118 8.93 1.32 19.89
C GLY A 118 9.34 1.86 18.51
N VAL A 119 10.61 1.76 18.11
CA VAL A 119 11.10 2.15 16.78
C VAL A 119 10.79 1.04 15.76
N GLY A 120 10.47 1.39 14.51
CA GLY A 120 10.20 0.39 13.46
C GLY A 120 8.84 0.48 12.81
N GLY A 121 7.88 1.09 13.49
CA GLY A 121 6.49 1.22 13.03
C GLY A 121 6.22 2.59 12.44
N PHE A 122 5.07 2.72 11.80
CA PHE A 122 4.57 3.99 11.27
C PHE A 122 3.05 4.03 11.31
N ALA A 123 2.52 5.24 11.35
CA ALA A 123 1.09 5.51 11.31
C ALA A 123 0.61 5.74 9.86
N LEU A 124 -0.70 5.68 9.62
CA LEU A 124 -1.23 5.88 8.26
C LEU A 124 -1.10 7.33 7.80
N ASP A 125 -1.18 8.29 8.73
CA ASP A 125 -0.97 9.72 8.46
C ASP A 125 0.49 10.06 8.12
N ASP A 126 1.45 9.19 8.44
CA ASP A 126 2.82 9.34 7.96
C ASP A 126 2.94 9.11 6.44
N LEU A 127 2.05 8.30 5.85
CA LEU A 127 1.99 8.03 4.41
C LEU A 127 0.95 8.91 3.70
N PHE A 128 -0.20 9.12 4.34
CA PHE A 128 -1.37 9.79 3.80
C PHE A 128 -1.91 10.78 4.84
N ALA A 129 -1.34 11.98 4.86
CA ALA A 129 -1.50 12.95 5.94
C ALA A 129 -2.96 13.34 6.27
N ASN A 130 -3.87 13.24 5.31
CA ASN A 130 -5.27 13.59 5.44
C ASN A 130 -6.20 12.36 5.32
N ALA A 131 -5.67 11.15 5.41
CA ALA A 131 -6.47 9.94 5.37
C ALA A 131 -7.46 9.88 6.54
N ALA A 132 -8.63 9.29 6.28
CA ALA A 132 -9.69 9.18 7.26
C ALA A 132 -10.32 7.79 7.21
N GLU A 133 -10.65 7.24 8.38
CA GLU A 133 -11.55 6.10 8.47
C GLU A 133 -12.95 6.58 8.17
N VAL A 134 -13.66 5.86 7.29
CA VAL A 134 -15.04 6.14 6.95
C VAL A 134 -15.89 4.90 7.25
N ALA A 135 -17.03 5.11 7.89
CA ALA A 135 -18.03 4.06 8.07
C ALA A 135 -18.86 3.88 6.79
N GLU A 136 -19.58 2.76 6.71
CA GLU A 136 -20.53 2.54 5.62
C GLU A 136 -21.60 3.65 5.61
N GLU A 137 -21.87 4.21 4.44
CA GLU A 137 -22.81 5.32 4.20
C GLU A 137 -22.45 6.64 4.93
N ASP A 138 -21.20 6.82 5.37
CA ASP A 138 -20.72 8.05 6.01
C ASP A 138 -20.51 9.20 4.99
N ALA A 139 -20.22 10.39 5.49
CA ALA A 139 -19.91 11.54 4.67
C ALA A 139 -18.48 11.49 4.11
N ILE A 140 -18.32 11.87 2.85
CA ILE A 140 -17.02 12.10 2.21
C ILE A 140 -16.78 13.60 2.08
N THR A 141 -15.59 14.05 2.47
CA THR A 141 -15.27 15.48 2.59
C THR A 141 -14.88 16.14 1.26
N GLY A 142 -14.59 15.38 0.21
CA GLY A 142 -14.18 15.91 -1.08
C GLY A 142 -13.80 14.84 -2.09
N GLU A 143 -13.03 15.25 -3.11
CA GLU A 143 -12.53 14.34 -4.14
C GLU A 143 -11.48 13.37 -3.58
N GLY A 144 -11.59 12.09 -3.91
CA GLY A 144 -10.67 11.06 -3.44
C GLY A 144 -11.13 9.64 -3.76
N VAL A 145 -10.53 8.68 -3.07
CA VAL A 145 -10.80 7.25 -3.24
C VAL A 145 -10.95 6.57 -1.89
N VAL A 146 -11.90 5.65 -1.76
CA VAL A 146 -12.01 4.76 -0.59
C VAL A 146 -11.44 3.39 -0.95
N ILE A 147 -10.57 2.90 -0.07
CA ILE A 147 -10.09 1.51 -0.06
C ILE A 147 -10.93 0.75 0.97
N PRO A 148 -11.85 -0.13 0.54
CA PRO A 148 -12.74 -0.84 1.46
C PRO A 148 -11.96 -1.79 2.38
N TYR A 149 -12.29 -1.85 3.66
CA TYR A 149 -11.60 -2.76 4.59
C TYR A 149 -11.89 -4.24 4.28
N ALA A 150 -13.10 -4.54 3.83
CA ALA A 150 -13.50 -5.90 3.42
C ALA A 150 -12.56 -6.50 2.37
N ASP A 151 -11.94 -5.65 1.55
CA ASP A 151 -11.04 -6.03 0.46
C ASP A 151 -9.63 -6.38 0.96
N LEU A 152 -9.28 -5.94 2.18
CA LEU A 152 -7.97 -6.14 2.81
C LEU A 152 -7.95 -7.33 3.78
N VAL A 153 -9.11 -7.75 4.29
CA VAL A 153 -9.25 -8.82 5.29
C VAL A 153 -8.61 -10.13 4.82
N GLU A 154 -8.82 -10.53 3.56
CA GLU A 154 -8.24 -11.76 3.00
C GLU A 154 -6.70 -11.73 2.94
N TYR A 155 -6.10 -10.54 3.02
CA TYR A 155 -4.67 -10.31 2.97
C TYR A 155 -4.04 -10.04 4.35
N GLY A 156 -4.82 -10.18 5.42
CA GLY A 156 -4.40 -9.95 6.81
C GLY A 156 -4.54 -8.50 7.28
N GLY A 157 -5.19 -7.63 6.49
CA GLY A 157 -5.44 -6.25 6.85
C GLY A 157 -6.69 -6.15 7.71
N SER A 158 -6.52 -6.01 9.02
CA SER A 158 -7.62 -5.61 9.91
C SER A 158 -7.80 -4.11 9.87
N ASP A 159 -9.00 -3.63 10.21
CA ASP A 159 -9.28 -2.21 10.38
C ASP A 159 -8.23 -1.58 11.32
N PRO A 160 -7.63 -0.44 10.93
CA PRO A 160 -6.71 0.30 11.79
C PRO A 160 -7.37 0.62 13.13
N ALA A 161 -6.63 0.48 14.24
CA ALA A 161 -7.13 0.94 15.54
C ALA A 161 -7.20 2.48 15.62
N ALA A 162 -6.36 3.15 14.83
CA ALA A 162 -6.36 4.58 14.57
C ALA A 162 -5.52 4.86 13.30
N ILE A 163 -5.79 6.00 12.66
CA ILE A 163 -4.91 6.53 11.60
C ILE A 163 -3.58 7.01 12.18
N THR A 164 -3.63 7.72 13.31
CA THR A 164 -2.50 8.47 13.88
C THR A 164 -1.86 7.78 15.09
N GLY A 165 -0.53 7.74 15.17
CA GLY A 165 0.18 7.36 16.39
C GLY A 165 0.12 5.86 16.75
N VAL A 166 -0.29 5.00 15.82
CA VAL A 166 -0.29 3.53 15.99
C VAL A 166 0.42 2.86 14.81
N ASP A 167 1.02 1.70 15.06
CA ASP A 167 1.69 0.92 14.02
C ASP A 167 0.68 0.30 13.05
N ASN A 168 0.73 0.71 11.79
CA ASN A 168 -0.18 0.30 10.73
C ASN A 168 0.52 -0.52 9.62
N ARG A 169 1.70 -1.09 9.92
CA ARG A 169 2.45 -1.91 8.93
C ARG A 169 1.66 -3.09 8.39
N ASP A 170 0.89 -3.81 9.22
CA ASP A 170 0.05 -4.93 8.76
C ASP A 170 -1.02 -4.45 7.76
N PHE A 171 -1.66 -3.31 8.02
CA PHE A 171 -2.64 -2.71 7.11
C PHE A 171 -2.02 -2.34 5.76
N VAL A 172 -0.89 -1.62 5.78
CA VAL A 172 -0.22 -1.21 4.53
C VAL A 172 0.32 -2.42 3.77
N ALA A 173 0.84 -3.43 4.46
CA ALA A 173 1.28 -4.67 3.83
C ALA A 173 0.09 -5.45 3.21
N ALA A 174 -1.07 -5.46 3.86
CA ALA A 174 -2.30 -6.03 3.29
C ALA A 174 -2.77 -5.24 2.07
N MET A 175 -2.76 -3.90 2.12
CA MET A 175 -3.07 -3.04 0.97
C MET A 175 -2.15 -3.37 -0.22
N ILE A 176 -0.83 -3.44 -0.01
CA ILE A 176 0.14 -3.88 -1.04
C ILE A 176 -0.22 -5.25 -1.61
N ARG A 177 -0.58 -6.22 -0.76
CA ARG A 177 -0.90 -7.57 -1.21
C ARG A 177 -2.26 -7.70 -1.90
N ALA A 178 -3.21 -6.83 -1.57
CA ALA A 178 -4.56 -6.79 -2.12
C ALA A 178 -4.65 -6.06 -3.46
N PHE A 179 -3.78 -5.08 -3.68
CA PHE A 179 -3.69 -4.30 -4.92
C PHE A 179 -3.76 -5.12 -6.23
N PRO A 180 -3.10 -6.29 -6.34
CA PRO A 180 -3.26 -7.22 -7.46
C PRO A 180 -4.69 -7.65 -7.80
N ALA A 181 -5.56 -7.76 -6.80
CA ALA A 181 -6.95 -8.18 -6.96
C ALA A 181 -7.92 -7.00 -7.16
N ILE A 182 -7.48 -5.79 -6.81
CA ILE A 182 -8.30 -4.57 -6.83
C ILE A 182 -8.08 -3.78 -8.13
N VAL A 183 -6.89 -3.85 -8.73
CA VAL A 183 -6.56 -3.07 -9.94
C VAL A 183 -6.45 -3.98 -11.17
N PRO A 184 -7.20 -3.70 -12.25
CA PRO A 184 -7.14 -4.51 -13.46
C PRO A 184 -5.78 -4.41 -14.16
N VAL A 185 -5.26 -5.56 -14.61
CA VAL A 185 -4.07 -5.63 -15.47
C VAL A 185 -4.46 -5.50 -16.93
N ARG A 186 -3.69 -4.71 -17.69
CA ARG A 186 -3.88 -4.50 -19.12
C ARG A 186 -3.96 -5.82 -19.88
N SER A 187 -4.95 -5.94 -20.75
CA SER A 187 -5.06 -7.04 -21.70
C SER A 187 -5.71 -6.57 -23.00
N ALA A 188 -5.93 -7.47 -23.96
CA ALA A 188 -6.59 -7.14 -25.22
C ALA A 188 -8.03 -6.62 -25.05
N SER A 189 -8.70 -6.98 -23.95
CA SER A 189 -10.07 -6.56 -23.63
C SER A 189 -10.20 -5.67 -22.39
N VAL A 190 -9.09 -5.35 -21.73
CA VAL A 190 -9.06 -4.56 -20.49
C VAL A 190 -8.09 -3.41 -20.65
N ALA A 191 -8.63 -2.19 -20.72
CA ALA A 191 -7.82 -0.99 -20.70
C ALA A 191 -7.26 -0.78 -19.28
N SER A 192 -5.95 -0.53 -19.17
CA SER A 192 -5.29 -0.24 -17.90
C SER A 192 -3.91 0.37 -18.13
N GLY A 193 -3.48 1.23 -17.20
CA GLY A 193 -2.10 1.68 -17.07
C GLY A 193 -1.20 0.64 -16.42
N VAL A 194 -1.76 -0.34 -15.69
CA VAL A 194 -1.00 -1.42 -15.05
C VAL A 194 -0.71 -2.51 -16.07
N THR A 195 0.57 -2.72 -16.40
CA THR A 195 0.98 -3.67 -17.45
C THR A 195 1.28 -5.06 -16.91
N SER A 196 1.67 -5.17 -15.64
CA SER A 196 1.97 -6.45 -15.01
C SER A 196 1.91 -6.35 -13.51
N ILE A 197 1.50 -7.43 -12.87
CA ILE A 197 1.55 -7.61 -11.43
C ILE A 197 2.16 -8.98 -11.14
N SER A 198 3.03 -9.05 -10.14
CA SER A 198 3.63 -10.30 -9.68
C SER A 198 3.62 -10.34 -8.16
N GLN A 199 3.04 -11.41 -7.62
CA GLN A 199 3.10 -11.73 -6.20
C GLN A 199 3.84 -13.06 -6.08
N ALA A 200 5.09 -13.00 -5.64
CA ALA A 200 5.90 -14.20 -5.47
C ALA A 200 5.40 -15.02 -4.28
N ALA A 201 5.62 -16.34 -4.34
CA ALA A 201 5.44 -17.19 -3.17
C ALA A 201 6.33 -16.69 -2.02
N GLY A 202 5.83 -16.78 -0.78
CA GLY A 202 6.57 -16.36 0.39
C GLY A 202 7.89 -17.14 0.53
N THR A 203 8.97 -16.43 0.82
CA THR A 203 10.28 -17.03 1.09
C THR A 203 10.55 -17.03 2.59
N THR A 204 11.14 -18.09 3.12
CA THR A 204 11.63 -18.08 4.50
C THR A 204 13.00 -17.41 4.58
N PHE A 205 13.33 -16.84 5.73
CA PHE A 205 14.66 -16.28 5.98
C PHE A 205 15.07 -16.45 7.45
N THR A 206 16.34 -16.19 7.74
CA THR A 206 16.88 -16.23 9.11
C THR A 206 17.00 -14.81 9.65
N LEU A 207 16.46 -14.58 10.84
CA LEU A 207 16.62 -13.31 11.54
C LEU A 207 18.09 -13.09 11.94
N PRO A 208 18.63 -11.86 11.81
CA PRO A 208 19.96 -11.55 12.30
C PRO A 208 20.00 -11.65 13.83
N ALA A 209 21.17 -11.91 14.42
CA ALA A 209 21.31 -12.04 15.88
C ALA A 209 20.86 -10.78 16.65
N ALA A 210 20.97 -9.60 16.04
CA ALA A 210 20.51 -8.34 16.62
C ALA A 210 18.98 -8.29 16.78
N ALA A 211 18.21 -9.09 16.04
CA ALA A 211 16.75 -9.12 16.15
C ALA A 211 16.29 -9.53 17.55
N THR A 212 17.03 -10.39 18.23
CA THR A 212 16.67 -10.94 19.55
C THR A 212 17.73 -10.63 20.61
N ALA A 213 18.48 -9.54 20.46
CA ALA A 213 19.49 -9.15 21.43
C ALA A 213 18.85 -8.85 22.79
N GLU A 214 19.50 -9.26 23.89
CA GLU A 214 18.91 -9.16 25.24
C GLU A 214 18.68 -7.72 25.71
N THR A 215 19.58 -6.79 25.32
CA THR A 215 19.58 -5.42 25.86
C THR A 215 19.07 -4.36 24.88
N ASP A 216 19.18 -4.61 23.58
CA ASP A 216 18.78 -3.66 22.54
C ASP A 216 18.39 -4.42 21.25
N PRO A 217 17.27 -5.16 21.27
CA PRO A 217 16.83 -5.91 20.10
C PRO A 217 16.33 -4.97 19.00
N THR A 218 16.41 -5.41 17.75
CA THR A 218 15.81 -4.69 16.61
C THR A 218 14.38 -5.14 16.31
N THR A 219 13.85 -6.12 17.05
CA THR A 219 12.46 -6.59 16.95
C THR A 219 11.92 -6.88 18.35
N GLY A 220 10.61 -7.10 18.46
CA GLY A 220 9.95 -7.49 19.71
C GLY A 220 10.13 -8.96 20.08
N LEU A 221 10.91 -9.71 19.29
CA LEU A 221 11.14 -11.13 19.51
C LEU A 221 12.29 -11.35 20.49
N THR A 222 12.20 -12.45 21.24
CA THR A 222 13.25 -12.93 22.13
C THR A 222 13.93 -14.17 21.55
N ALA A 223 15.11 -14.52 22.08
CA ALA A 223 15.80 -15.74 21.68
C ALA A 223 14.99 -17.01 21.99
N ALA A 224 14.08 -16.95 22.97
CA ALA A 224 13.20 -18.06 23.33
C ALA A 224 12.07 -18.29 22.33
N ASP A 225 11.74 -17.29 21.49
CA ASP A 225 10.69 -17.38 20.48
C ASP A 225 11.19 -18.09 19.22
N LEU A 226 12.49 -18.00 18.92
CA LEU A 226 13.09 -18.54 17.69
C LEU A 226 12.70 -20.00 17.36
N PRO A 227 12.61 -20.95 18.31
CA PRO A 227 12.19 -22.32 18.01
C PRO A 227 10.71 -22.48 17.64
N LYS A 228 9.89 -21.46 17.91
CA LYS A 228 8.42 -21.48 17.78
C LYS A 228 7.93 -20.67 16.59
N ILE A 229 8.83 -19.98 15.89
CA ILE A 229 8.47 -19.07 14.81
C ILE A 229 9.13 -19.44 13.49
N ALA A 230 8.52 -18.99 12.39
CA ALA A 230 9.14 -18.93 11.08
C ALA A 230 9.09 -17.50 10.54
N ALA A 231 10.23 -16.97 10.07
CA ALA A 231 10.27 -15.66 9.43
C ALA A 231 10.01 -15.80 7.93
N LEU A 232 9.07 -15.02 7.41
CA LEU A 232 8.55 -15.09 6.05
C LEU A 232 8.70 -13.73 5.36
N GLN A 233 8.98 -13.71 4.07
CA GLN A 233 8.96 -12.50 3.26
C GLN A 233 8.05 -12.70 2.05
N PHE A 234 7.10 -11.79 1.86
CA PHE A 234 6.28 -11.72 0.65
C PHE A 234 6.72 -10.51 -0.15
N THR A 235 6.99 -10.72 -1.44
CA THR A 235 7.31 -9.63 -2.36
C THR A 235 6.19 -9.48 -3.37
N THR A 236 5.57 -8.31 -3.38
CA THR A 236 4.58 -7.93 -4.39
C THR A 236 5.19 -6.83 -5.24
N SER A 237 5.07 -6.99 -6.55
CA SER A 237 5.49 -5.97 -7.52
C SER A 237 4.39 -5.69 -8.51
N TRP A 238 4.26 -4.43 -8.90
CA TRP A 238 3.39 -4.01 -9.98
C TRP A 238 4.11 -3.01 -10.86
N THR A 239 3.79 -3.05 -12.14
CA THR A 239 4.35 -2.15 -13.14
C THR A 239 3.25 -1.30 -13.73
N VAL A 240 3.40 0.01 -13.58
CA VAL A 240 2.53 1.01 -14.19
C VAL A 240 3.28 1.64 -15.35
N GLN A 241 2.62 1.71 -16.50
CA GLN A 241 3.14 2.41 -17.65
C GLN A 241 2.68 3.87 -17.63
N VAL A 242 3.62 4.78 -17.79
CA VAL A 242 3.39 6.22 -17.93
C VAL A 242 3.87 6.69 -19.30
N ALA A 243 3.20 7.69 -19.86
CA ALA A 243 3.55 8.33 -21.12
C ALA A 243 3.79 9.83 -20.90
N LEU A 244 4.73 10.40 -21.65
CA LEU A 244 4.98 11.83 -21.67
C LEU A 244 3.87 12.53 -22.45
N ASP A 245 3.12 13.39 -21.77
CA ASP A 245 2.37 14.44 -22.41
C ASP A 245 3.36 15.52 -22.88
N GLN A 246 3.61 15.56 -24.19
CA GLN A 246 4.54 16.53 -24.77
C GLN A 246 4.05 17.98 -24.69
N ALA A 247 2.74 18.21 -24.58
CA ALA A 247 2.19 19.56 -24.47
C ALA A 247 2.36 20.08 -23.04
N ALA A 248 2.05 19.25 -22.05
CA ALA A 248 2.18 19.61 -20.63
C ALA A 248 3.60 19.41 -20.07
N GLN A 249 4.46 18.65 -20.78
CA GLN A 249 5.77 18.21 -20.30
C GLN A 249 5.68 17.45 -18.96
N THR A 250 4.62 16.65 -18.80
CA THR A 250 4.36 15.83 -17.63
C THR A 250 4.20 14.37 -18.02
N PHE A 251 4.49 13.45 -17.11
CA PHE A 251 4.18 12.04 -17.30
C PHE A 251 2.82 11.74 -16.70
N ASP A 252 1.99 11.01 -17.44
CA ASP A 252 0.70 10.50 -16.96
C ASP A 252 0.54 9.01 -17.28
N VAL A 253 -0.37 8.31 -16.61
CA VAL A 253 -0.64 6.90 -16.83
C VAL A 253 -1.08 6.64 -18.28
N ASN A 254 -0.44 5.66 -18.93
CA ASN A 254 -0.80 5.26 -20.29
C ASN A 254 -1.92 4.22 -20.24
N VAL A 255 -3.17 4.65 -20.33
CA VAL A 255 -4.34 3.75 -20.26
C VAL A 255 -4.75 3.32 -21.66
N VAL A 256 -4.37 2.09 -22.02
CA VAL A 256 -4.68 1.47 -23.32
C VAL A 256 -4.97 -0.01 -23.15
N THR A 257 -5.50 -0.67 -24.17
CA THR A 257 -5.53 -2.14 -24.30
C THR A 257 -4.20 -2.65 -24.85
N ALA A 258 -3.92 -3.94 -24.68
CA ALA A 258 -2.71 -4.60 -25.23
C ALA A 258 -2.79 -4.83 -26.74
#